data_AF-A0A6L9IY81-F1
#
_entry.id   AF-A0A6L9IY81-F1
#
_cell.length_a   1.000
_cell.length_b   1.000
_cell.length_c   1.000
_cell.angle_alpha   90.00
_cell.angle_beta   90.00
_cell.angle_gamma   90.00
#
_symmetry.space_group_name_H-M   'P 1'
#
loop_
_entity.id
_entity.type
_entity.pdbx_description
1 polymer ?
#
loop_
_entity_poly.entity_id
_entity_poly.type
_entity_poly.pdbx_seq_one_letter_code
_entity_poly.pdbx_strand_id
1 'polypeptide(L)'
;MFKRVLFVLMIVVLVSSALPVLVRAQDGEDPAPTGLRPDAPLYGVRGPHAVGLMVLESGYDDYMANVMVWYPTVDAETDYTYELRYETFPPMDVFGHAALDGVPNVDQGPYPLIVYSPAASGAPAFWAYYLEHLASYGFVVITSDMEDNLGVFPGDYDTNSHRFLISRPQDASRLIDFAEVLAADDGALAGVIDLERVGISGMSRGGTASLAVTGAQLDLNNYAALCAEMPDDPGCADILGNLDAMVELAGLDAVPEGVWPSMADPRVDVAVAVVPASPIFGPEGEAQMDKPVLVIAAEADPYWSYADLGSAQKSQVVLLNAQHLVHMSACEELPALAAMGMYSVCADPVWDMDRAHDLIDHFATAFFLAELYGDADAAAALAPDAVAFPGITYETTAY
;
A
#
# COMPACT_ATOMS: atom_id res chain seq x y z
N MET A 1 6.53 -62.20 31.62
CA MET A 1 6.97 -61.35 30.49
C MET A 1 6.33 -59.97 30.59
N PHE A 2 6.50 -59.36 31.76
CA PHE A 2 5.95 -58.06 32.19
C PHE A 2 7.17 -57.16 32.42
N LYS A 3 7.31 -56.09 31.63
CA LYS A 3 8.28 -54.96 31.73
C LYS A 3 8.73 -54.59 30.31
N ARG A 4 7.94 -53.76 29.64
CA ARG A 4 8.38 -52.89 28.51
C ARG A 4 7.30 -51.95 27.96
N VAL A 5 6.04 -52.07 28.41
CA VAL A 5 4.94 -51.19 27.90
C VAL A 5 4.72 -49.93 28.76
N LEU A 6 5.33 -49.82 29.95
CA LEU A 6 5.08 -48.69 30.85
C LEU A 6 6.00 -47.47 30.67
N PHE A 7 6.97 -47.51 29.75
CA PHE A 7 7.98 -46.44 29.63
C PHE A 7 7.70 -45.41 28.53
N VAL A 8 6.72 -45.66 27.64
CA VAL A 8 6.36 -44.74 26.55
C VAL A 8 5.25 -43.76 26.96
N LEU A 9 4.44 -44.11 27.95
CA LEU A 9 3.35 -43.25 28.44
C LEU A 9 3.80 -42.15 29.43
N MET A 10 5.05 -42.18 29.90
CA MET A 10 5.55 -41.21 30.88
C MET A 10 6.40 -40.09 30.26
N ILE A 11 6.74 -40.19 28.97
CA ILE A 11 7.43 -39.11 28.22
C ILE A 11 6.42 -38.19 27.51
N VAL A 12 5.21 -38.69 27.21
CA VAL A 12 4.15 -37.89 26.56
C VAL A 12 3.42 -36.94 27.53
N VAL A 13 3.58 -37.14 28.85
CA VAL A 13 2.90 -36.31 29.88
C VAL A 13 3.84 -35.26 30.53
N LEU A 14 5.11 -35.23 30.16
CA LEU A 14 6.09 -34.28 30.73
C LEU A 14 6.55 -33.16 29.76
N VAL A 15 6.04 -33.13 28.54
CA VAL A 15 6.28 -32.02 27.58
C VAL A 15 5.12 -31.01 27.57
N SER A 16 4.01 -31.29 28.26
CA SER A 16 2.81 -30.44 28.28
C SER A 16 2.76 -29.40 29.42
N SER A 17 3.88 -29.09 30.09
CA SER A 17 3.88 -28.17 31.24
C SER A 17 4.98 -27.10 31.24
N ALA A 18 5.57 -26.81 30.08
CA ALA A 18 6.47 -25.67 29.92
C ALA A 18 6.18 -24.92 28.60
N LEU A 19 4.91 -24.55 28.39
CA LEU A 19 4.62 -23.41 27.54
C LEU A 19 4.88 -22.17 28.41
N PRO A 20 5.81 -21.27 28.06
CA PRO A 20 5.84 -19.97 28.69
C PRO A 20 4.48 -19.33 28.45
N VAL A 21 3.78 -18.99 29.53
CA VAL A 21 2.67 -18.05 29.46
C VAL A 21 3.30 -16.75 28.98
N LEU A 22 3.21 -16.51 27.66
CA LEU A 22 3.35 -15.19 27.10
C LEU A 22 2.28 -14.35 27.79
N VAL A 23 2.72 -13.52 28.74
CA VAL A 23 1.89 -12.45 29.28
C VAL A 23 1.71 -11.47 28.12
N ARG A 24 0.63 -11.65 27.36
CA ARG A 24 0.13 -10.61 26.46
C ARG A 24 -0.35 -9.47 27.34
N ALA A 25 0.22 -8.29 27.13
CA ALA A 25 -0.30 -7.07 27.69
C ALA A 25 -1.42 -6.57 26.76
N GLN A 26 -2.65 -6.99 27.02
CA GLN A 26 -3.92 -6.30 26.70
C GLN A 26 -5.08 -7.26 27.03
N ASP A 27 -5.78 -7.02 28.15
CA ASP A 27 -6.96 -7.77 28.59
C ASP A 27 -8.21 -7.29 27.83
N GLY A 28 -8.20 -7.37 26.50
CA GLY A 28 -9.38 -7.30 25.64
C GLY A 28 -9.59 -8.65 24.96
N GLU A 29 -10.84 -9.09 24.78
CA GLU A 29 -11.09 -10.18 23.83
C GLU A 29 -10.81 -9.61 22.43
N ASP A 30 -9.66 -9.98 21.84
CA ASP A 30 -9.38 -9.73 20.42
C ASP A 30 -10.56 -10.28 19.60
N PRO A 31 -11.09 -9.53 18.61
CA PRO A 31 -12.13 -10.08 17.76
C PRO A 31 -11.64 -11.38 17.12
N ALA A 32 -12.54 -12.35 17.02
CA ALA A 32 -12.22 -13.64 16.43
C ALA A 32 -11.71 -13.43 14.99
N PRO A 33 -10.55 -13.98 14.61
CA PRO A 33 -10.05 -13.90 13.25
C PRO A 33 -11.13 -14.34 12.25
N THR A 34 -11.37 -13.54 11.22
CA THR A 34 -12.26 -13.90 10.12
C THR A 34 -11.51 -14.83 9.15
N GLY A 35 -12.07 -16.01 8.88
CA GLY A 35 -11.44 -17.04 8.03
C GLY A 35 -10.40 -17.91 8.75
N LEU A 36 -10.43 -19.23 8.51
CA LEU A 36 -9.36 -20.13 8.97
C LEU A 36 -8.16 -19.99 8.02
N ARG A 37 -7.23 -19.10 8.36
CA ARG A 37 -5.95 -18.90 7.65
C ARG A 37 -4.75 -19.33 8.52
N PRO A 38 -4.62 -20.63 8.85
CA PRO A 38 -3.62 -21.12 9.82
C PRO A 38 -2.16 -20.98 9.35
N ASP A 39 -1.96 -20.72 8.07
CA ASP A 39 -0.67 -20.54 7.40
C ASP A 39 -0.38 -19.08 7.03
N ALA A 40 -1.31 -18.16 7.28
CA ALA A 40 -1.06 -16.73 7.18
C ALA A 40 0.00 -16.31 8.23
N PRO A 41 0.94 -15.44 7.85
CA PRO A 41 1.84 -14.80 8.80
C PRO A 41 1.06 -13.89 9.78
N LEU A 42 1.68 -13.57 10.92
CA LEU A 42 1.03 -12.89 12.05
C LEU A 42 0.32 -11.58 11.69
N TYR A 43 0.87 -10.80 10.76
CA TYR A 43 0.29 -9.51 10.35
C TYR A 43 -0.46 -9.58 9.01
N GLY A 44 -0.60 -10.78 8.44
CA GLY A 44 -1.43 -11.05 7.27
C GLY A 44 -2.87 -11.42 7.63
N VAL A 45 -3.14 -11.75 8.89
CA VAL A 45 -4.52 -11.93 9.38
C VAL A 45 -5.12 -10.57 9.77
N ARG A 46 -6.44 -10.42 9.67
CA ARG A 46 -7.13 -9.17 10.04
C ARG A 46 -6.78 -8.71 11.47
N GLY A 47 -6.64 -7.40 11.63
CA GLY A 47 -6.36 -6.75 12.91
C GLY A 47 -7.57 -6.69 13.84
N PRO A 48 -7.39 -6.16 15.06
CA PRO A 48 -8.40 -6.21 16.12
C PRO A 48 -9.51 -5.15 16.00
N HIS A 49 -9.46 -4.24 15.02
CA HIS A 49 -10.46 -3.20 14.84
C HIS A 49 -11.46 -3.57 13.74
N ALA A 50 -12.75 -3.34 13.99
CA ALA A 50 -13.73 -3.26 12.92
C ALA A 50 -13.46 -2.03 12.05
N VAL A 51 -13.72 -2.12 10.75
CA VAL A 51 -13.44 -1.07 9.78
C VAL A 51 -14.71 -0.33 9.35
N GLY A 52 -14.69 1.00 9.44
CA GLY A 52 -15.67 1.90 8.85
C GLY A 52 -15.16 2.49 7.54
N LEU A 53 -16.07 2.96 6.70
CA LEU A 53 -15.78 3.66 5.44
C LEU A 53 -16.57 4.97 5.39
N MET A 54 -15.92 6.07 4.99
CA MET A 54 -16.58 7.30 4.54
C MET A 54 -16.25 7.53 3.06
N VAL A 55 -17.23 7.97 2.28
CA VAL A 55 -17.04 8.46 0.91
C VAL A 55 -17.51 9.91 0.86
N LEU A 56 -16.59 10.81 0.55
CA LEU A 56 -16.78 12.25 0.66
C LEU A 56 -16.51 12.92 -0.69
N GLU A 57 -17.38 13.83 -1.09
CA GLU A 57 -16.96 14.86 -2.05
C GLU A 57 -16.05 15.82 -1.30
N SER A 58 -14.83 16.05 -1.77
CA SER A 58 -13.88 16.86 -1.01
C SER A 58 -14.41 18.27 -0.77
N GLY A 59 -15.03 18.89 -1.80
CA GLY A 59 -15.47 20.28 -1.80
C GLY A 59 -14.35 21.29 -1.44
N TYR A 60 -13.12 20.78 -1.31
CA TYR A 60 -11.93 21.41 -0.78
C TYR A 60 -10.99 21.77 -1.92
N ASP A 61 -10.87 20.85 -2.89
CA ASP A 61 -10.07 21.03 -4.09
C ASP A 61 -10.82 20.40 -5.29
N ASP A 62 -10.88 21.12 -6.41
CA ASP A 62 -11.49 20.67 -7.67
C ASP A 62 -10.75 19.44 -8.26
N TYR A 63 -9.52 19.15 -7.81
CA TYR A 63 -8.69 18.02 -8.24
C TYR A 63 -8.90 16.73 -7.43
N MET A 64 -9.64 16.77 -6.31
CA MET A 64 -9.92 15.57 -5.48
C MET A 64 -11.40 15.21 -5.49
N ALA A 65 -11.77 14.28 -6.38
CA ALA A 65 -13.10 13.68 -6.42
C ALA A 65 -13.16 12.38 -5.60
N ASN A 66 -14.32 12.10 -5.00
CA ASN A 66 -14.62 10.84 -4.29
C ASN A 66 -13.52 10.42 -3.29
N VAL A 67 -13.24 11.27 -2.30
CA VAL A 67 -12.30 10.91 -1.23
C VAL A 67 -12.89 9.76 -0.43
N MET A 68 -12.13 8.68 -0.28
CA MET A 68 -12.50 7.51 0.51
C MET A 68 -11.60 7.43 1.72
N VAL A 69 -12.21 7.21 2.89
CA VAL A 69 -11.50 7.07 4.16
C VAL A 69 -11.92 5.80 4.86
N TRP A 70 -10.98 4.89 5.10
CA TRP A 70 -11.17 3.73 5.97
C TRP A 70 -10.58 4.02 7.34
N TYR A 71 -11.28 3.64 8.41
CA TYR A 71 -10.87 3.95 9.77
C TYR A 71 -11.44 2.94 10.78
N PRO A 72 -10.82 2.78 11.96
CA PRO A 72 -11.39 1.99 13.04
C PRO A 72 -12.77 2.50 13.48
N THR A 73 -13.77 1.62 13.51
CA THR A 73 -15.15 1.92 13.91
C THR A 73 -15.57 1.10 15.13
N VAL A 74 -16.60 1.56 15.85
CA VAL A 74 -17.27 0.77 16.90
C VAL A 74 -18.42 -0.08 16.36
N ASP A 75 -18.84 0.17 15.11
CA ASP A 75 -19.89 -0.61 14.46
C ASP A 75 -19.34 -1.95 13.98
N ALA A 76 -20.22 -2.94 13.86
CA ALA A 76 -19.84 -4.21 13.28
C ALA A 76 -19.64 -4.07 11.76
N GLU A 77 -18.61 -4.75 11.24
CA GLU A 77 -18.39 -4.88 9.81
C GLU A 77 -19.58 -5.50 9.09
N THR A 78 -19.78 -5.08 7.83
CA THR A 78 -20.87 -5.50 6.97
C THR A 78 -20.35 -5.75 5.57
N ASP A 79 -20.93 -6.69 4.84
CA ASP A 79 -20.63 -6.81 3.41
C ASP A 79 -20.98 -5.49 2.70
N TYR A 80 -19.98 -4.87 2.11
CA TYR A 80 -20.11 -3.64 1.35
C TYR A 80 -19.72 -3.87 -0.10
N THR A 81 -20.43 -3.23 -1.02
CA THR A 81 -20.17 -3.35 -2.45
C THR A 81 -19.84 -1.97 -3.01
N TYR A 82 -18.61 -1.81 -3.46
CA TYR A 82 -18.15 -0.63 -4.19
C TYR A 82 -18.65 -0.71 -5.62
N GLU A 83 -19.59 0.17 -5.98
CA GLU A 83 -20.07 0.27 -7.36
C GLU A 83 -19.15 1.21 -8.17
N LEU A 84 -18.33 0.62 -9.05
CA LEU A 84 -17.48 1.37 -9.96
C LEU A 84 -18.23 1.68 -11.27
N ARG A 85 -18.17 2.94 -11.69
CA ARG A 85 -18.82 3.42 -12.91
C ARG A 85 -17.78 4.03 -13.84
N TYR A 86 -17.65 3.44 -15.01
CA TYR A 86 -16.80 3.94 -16.09
C TYR A 86 -17.66 4.35 -17.28
N GLU A 87 -17.25 5.36 -18.05
CA GLU A 87 -18.02 5.82 -19.21
C GLU A 87 -18.10 4.75 -20.32
N THR A 88 -17.01 4.02 -20.52
CA THR A 88 -16.83 3.08 -21.64
C THR A 88 -17.00 1.62 -21.24
N PHE A 89 -17.29 1.34 -19.97
CA PHE A 89 -17.28 0.01 -19.39
C PHE A 89 -18.56 -0.25 -18.57
N PRO A 90 -19.13 -1.48 -18.57
CA PRO A 90 -20.25 -1.81 -17.69
C PRO A 90 -19.91 -1.51 -16.22
N PRO A 91 -20.90 -1.13 -15.39
CA PRO A 91 -20.69 -1.02 -13.95
C PRO A 91 -20.07 -2.29 -13.40
N MET A 92 -19.09 -2.13 -12.51
CA MET A 92 -18.40 -3.23 -11.87
C MET A 92 -18.55 -3.13 -10.37
N ASP A 93 -18.87 -4.24 -9.75
CA ASP A 93 -18.93 -4.36 -8.31
C ASP A 93 -17.56 -4.84 -7.80
N VAL A 94 -17.08 -4.20 -6.73
CA VAL A 94 -15.99 -4.72 -5.90
C VAL A 94 -16.52 -5.02 -4.51
N PHE A 95 -16.19 -6.18 -3.97
CA PHE A 95 -16.64 -6.56 -2.64
C PHE A 95 -15.61 -6.20 -1.56
N GLY A 96 -16.11 -5.66 -0.44
CA GLY A 96 -15.36 -5.41 0.79
C GLY A 96 -16.25 -5.61 2.02
N HIS A 97 -15.74 -5.23 3.19
CA HIS A 97 -16.35 -5.56 4.49
C HIS A 97 -16.50 -4.34 5.41
N ALA A 98 -16.16 -3.15 4.96
CA ALA A 98 -16.28 -1.94 5.77
C ALA A 98 -17.74 -1.56 6.08
N ALA A 99 -17.99 -1.06 7.29
CA ALA A 99 -19.25 -0.43 7.67
C ALA A 99 -19.34 0.97 7.06
N LEU A 100 -20.15 1.14 6.02
CA LEU A 100 -20.40 2.44 5.41
C LEU A 100 -20.97 3.43 6.45
N ASP A 101 -20.34 4.60 6.56
CA ASP A 101 -20.64 5.66 7.51
C ASP A 101 -20.65 5.18 8.98
N GLY A 102 -19.82 4.18 9.29
CA GLY A 102 -19.67 3.64 10.64
C GLY A 102 -19.20 4.70 11.65
N VAL A 103 -19.63 4.60 12.91
CA VAL A 103 -19.23 5.55 13.95
C VAL A 103 -17.73 5.39 14.26
N PRO A 104 -16.89 6.43 14.10
CA PRO A 104 -15.45 6.30 14.35
C PRO A 104 -15.14 5.93 15.81
N ASN A 105 -14.14 5.07 16.02
CA ASN A 105 -13.69 4.68 17.34
C ASN A 105 -12.65 5.66 17.89
N VAL A 106 -13.13 6.70 18.58
CA VAL A 106 -12.29 7.73 19.21
C VAL A 106 -11.61 7.27 20.51
N ASP A 107 -12.07 6.18 21.14
CA ASP A 107 -11.60 5.76 22.46
C ASP A 107 -10.23 5.04 22.41
N GLN A 108 -9.88 4.47 21.26
CA GLN A 108 -8.62 3.75 21.03
C GLN A 108 -7.65 4.49 20.08
N GLY A 109 -8.08 5.65 19.56
CA GLY A 109 -7.25 6.54 18.75
C GLY A 109 -6.48 7.59 19.58
N PRO A 110 -5.86 8.59 18.93
CA PRO A 110 -5.84 8.80 17.48
C PRO A 110 -4.90 7.81 16.76
N TYR A 111 -5.19 7.57 15.49
CA TYR A 111 -4.55 6.57 14.63
C TYR A 111 -3.69 7.25 13.55
N PRO A 112 -2.47 6.77 13.27
CA PRO A 112 -1.65 7.30 12.18
C PRO A 112 -2.39 7.29 10.84
N LEU A 113 -2.12 8.31 10.04
CA LEU A 113 -2.66 8.45 8.70
C LEU A 113 -1.81 7.66 7.70
N ILE A 114 -2.45 6.88 6.83
CA ILE A 114 -1.82 6.30 5.64
C ILE A 114 -2.50 6.92 4.42
N VAL A 115 -1.73 7.67 3.63
CA VAL A 115 -2.18 8.11 2.31
C VAL A 115 -1.97 6.96 1.33
N TYR A 116 -2.99 6.61 0.55
CA TYR A 116 -2.88 5.60 -0.49
C TYR A 116 -2.98 6.22 -1.88
N SER A 117 -2.06 5.86 -2.78
CA SER A 117 -2.12 6.22 -4.19
C SER A 117 -2.33 4.97 -5.06
N PRO A 118 -3.45 4.85 -5.81
CA PRO A 118 -3.76 3.68 -6.62
C PRO A 118 -2.89 3.57 -7.88
N ALA A 119 -2.88 2.39 -8.50
CA ALA A 119 -2.20 2.18 -9.78
C ALA A 119 -2.86 2.98 -10.94
N ALA A 120 -2.21 2.98 -12.11
CA ALA A 120 -2.78 3.57 -13.32
C ALA A 120 -4.17 2.96 -13.62
N SER A 121 -5.13 3.82 -13.98
CA SER A 121 -6.50 3.45 -14.38
C SER A 121 -7.30 2.67 -13.33
N GLY A 122 -6.80 2.55 -12.09
CA GLY A 122 -7.46 1.83 -11.01
C GLY A 122 -8.31 2.74 -10.14
N ALA A 123 -9.54 2.33 -9.84
CA ALA A 123 -10.31 2.92 -8.75
C ALA A 123 -9.76 2.41 -7.41
N PRO A 124 -9.75 3.23 -6.34
CA PRO A 124 -9.23 2.80 -5.03
C PRO A 124 -9.85 1.49 -4.51
N ALA A 125 -11.12 1.23 -4.83
CA ALA A 125 -11.81 0.00 -4.45
C ALA A 125 -11.14 -1.29 -4.92
N PHE A 126 -10.32 -1.27 -6.00
CA PHE A 126 -9.54 -2.44 -6.44
C PHE A 126 -8.49 -2.91 -5.43
N TRP A 127 -8.25 -2.14 -4.37
CA TRP A 127 -7.37 -2.49 -3.26
C TRP A 127 -8.12 -2.50 -1.92
N ALA A 128 -9.45 -2.61 -1.92
CA ALA A 128 -10.24 -2.60 -0.70
C ALA A 128 -9.74 -3.63 0.35
N TYR A 129 -9.28 -4.82 -0.08
CA TYR A 129 -8.70 -5.81 0.83
C TYR A 129 -7.55 -5.22 1.66
N TYR A 130 -6.61 -4.53 1.01
CA TYR A 130 -5.42 -3.94 1.62
C TYR A 130 -5.76 -2.70 2.45
N LEU A 131 -6.62 -1.82 1.94
CA LEU A 131 -7.00 -0.57 2.61
C LEU A 131 -7.81 -0.85 3.88
N GLU A 132 -8.75 -1.79 3.81
CA GLU A 132 -9.48 -2.23 4.99
C GLU A 132 -8.56 -3.00 5.94
N HIS A 133 -7.63 -3.82 5.44
CA HIS A 133 -6.68 -4.55 6.29
C HIS A 133 -5.83 -3.60 7.13
N LEU A 134 -5.23 -2.58 6.53
CA LEU A 134 -4.52 -1.54 7.27
C LEU A 134 -5.43 -0.87 8.30
N ALA A 135 -6.66 -0.48 7.93
CA ALA A 135 -7.58 0.12 8.88
C ALA A 135 -7.92 -0.80 10.07
N SER A 136 -8.01 -2.12 9.85
CA SER A 136 -8.24 -3.10 10.92
C SER A 136 -7.10 -3.19 11.94
N TYR A 137 -5.91 -2.70 11.58
CA TYR A 137 -4.73 -2.59 12.45
C TYR A 137 -4.59 -1.24 13.16
N GLY A 138 -5.61 -0.39 13.08
CA GLY A 138 -5.59 0.91 13.74
C GLY A 138 -4.92 1.99 12.90
N PHE A 139 -5.04 1.95 11.57
CA PHE A 139 -4.64 3.06 10.70
C PHE A 139 -5.88 3.80 10.18
N VAL A 140 -5.77 5.11 9.96
CA VAL A 140 -6.74 5.81 9.09
C VAL A 140 -6.15 5.83 7.70
N VAL A 141 -6.85 5.26 6.71
CA VAL A 141 -6.36 5.17 5.34
C VAL A 141 -7.18 6.09 4.44
N ILE A 142 -6.52 7.02 3.74
CA ILE A 142 -7.17 8.02 2.89
C ILE A 142 -6.67 7.93 1.44
N THR A 143 -7.58 8.09 0.49
CA THR A 143 -7.30 8.14 -0.95
C THR A 143 -8.41 8.92 -1.65
N SER A 144 -8.23 9.25 -2.92
CA SER A 144 -9.29 9.77 -3.79
C SER A 144 -9.24 9.07 -5.15
N ASP A 145 -10.20 9.39 -6.01
CA ASP A 145 -9.97 9.24 -7.43
C ASP A 145 -8.83 10.18 -7.83
N MET A 146 -7.87 9.65 -8.59
CA MET A 146 -6.71 10.40 -9.06
C MET A 146 -7.06 11.09 -10.38
N GLU A 147 -6.71 12.36 -10.54
CA GLU A 147 -7.05 13.16 -11.73
C GLU A 147 -6.58 12.48 -13.03
N ASP A 148 -5.36 11.95 -13.06
CA ASP A 148 -4.79 11.24 -14.21
C ASP A 148 -5.35 9.83 -14.42
N ASN A 149 -6.26 9.36 -13.55
CA ASN A 149 -7.04 8.13 -13.71
C ASN A 149 -8.50 8.39 -14.14
N LEU A 150 -8.98 9.63 -14.17
CA LEU A 150 -10.39 9.93 -14.45
C LEU A 150 -10.78 9.50 -15.87
N GLY A 151 -11.75 8.58 -15.97
CA GLY A 151 -12.33 8.13 -17.24
C GLY A 151 -11.51 7.09 -18.03
N VAL A 152 -10.40 6.61 -17.47
CA VAL A 152 -9.48 5.67 -18.15
C VAL A 152 -9.60 4.28 -17.51
N PHE A 153 -9.98 3.28 -18.31
CA PHE A 153 -10.06 1.89 -17.86
C PHE A 153 -8.66 1.22 -17.86
N PRO A 154 -8.36 0.25 -16.98
CA PRO A 154 -7.09 -0.49 -17.00
C PRO A 154 -6.76 -1.05 -18.39
N GLY A 155 -5.66 -0.58 -18.95
CA GLY A 155 -5.18 -0.97 -20.29
C GLY A 155 -5.42 0.06 -21.40
N ASP A 156 -6.10 1.17 -21.12
CA ASP A 156 -6.13 2.33 -22.01
C ASP A 156 -4.96 3.26 -21.65
N TYR A 157 -3.94 3.34 -22.53
CA TYR A 157 -2.77 4.18 -22.30
C TYR A 157 -3.13 5.63 -22.64
N ASP A 158 -3.40 6.44 -21.61
CA ASP A 158 -3.63 7.87 -21.80
C ASP A 158 -2.34 8.59 -22.27
N THR A 159 -2.55 9.50 -23.22
CA THR A 159 -1.58 10.49 -23.73
C THR A 159 -1.10 11.51 -22.69
N ASN A 160 -1.55 11.42 -21.44
CA ASN A 160 -1.11 12.28 -20.34
C ASN A 160 -0.38 11.53 -19.22
N SER A 161 0.17 10.35 -19.51
CA SER A 161 0.85 9.52 -18.51
C SER A 161 1.98 10.27 -17.80
N HIS A 162 2.70 11.17 -18.45
CA HIS A 162 3.73 12.01 -17.84
C HIS A 162 3.25 12.83 -16.62
N ARG A 163 1.97 13.17 -16.52
CA ARG A 163 1.42 14.00 -15.43
C ARG A 163 1.57 13.34 -14.06
N PHE A 164 1.41 12.02 -13.96
CA PHE A 164 1.40 11.33 -12.67
C PHE A 164 2.68 11.56 -11.87
N LEU A 165 3.81 11.76 -12.56
CA LEU A 165 5.12 12.01 -11.95
C LEU A 165 5.14 13.28 -11.10
N ILE A 166 4.26 14.23 -11.40
CA ILE A 166 4.14 15.51 -10.70
C ILE A 166 2.83 15.58 -9.91
N SER A 167 1.70 15.17 -10.49
CA SER A 167 0.39 15.31 -9.84
C SER A 167 0.23 14.38 -8.65
N ARG A 168 0.68 13.12 -8.71
CA ARG A 168 0.45 12.16 -7.61
C ARG A 168 1.17 12.55 -6.32
N PRO A 169 2.42 13.04 -6.34
CA PRO A 169 3.02 13.62 -5.15
C PRO A 169 2.23 14.82 -4.59
N GLN A 170 1.73 15.70 -5.46
CA GLN A 170 0.89 16.83 -5.05
C GLN A 170 -0.45 16.37 -4.46
N ASP A 171 -1.09 15.35 -5.04
CA ASP A 171 -2.33 14.75 -4.55
C ASP A 171 -2.15 14.14 -3.17
N ALA A 172 -1.00 13.52 -2.89
CA ALA A 172 -0.69 13.04 -1.55
C ALA A 172 -0.66 14.18 -0.53
N SER A 173 0.00 15.30 -0.83
CA SER A 173 -0.03 16.49 0.02
C SER A 173 -1.44 17.05 0.21
N ARG A 174 -2.26 17.10 -0.86
CA ARG A 174 -3.66 17.55 -0.77
C ARG A 174 -4.52 16.62 0.09
N LEU A 175 -4.29 15.31 0.04
CA LEU A 175 -5.00 14.34 0.88
C LEU A 175 -4.63 14.50 2.36
N ILE A 176 -3.37 14.84 2.66
CA ILE A 176 -2.96 15.20 4.02
C ILE A 176 -3.65 16.51 4.45
N ASP A 177 -3.68 17.53 3.60
CA ASP A 177 -4.39 18.79 3.88
C ASP A 177 -5.88 18.55 4.14
N PHE A 178 -6.51 17.64 3.38
CA PHE A 178 -7.91 17.27 3.61
C PHE A 178 -8.10 16.45 4.89
N ALA A 179 -7.15 15.57 5.24
CA ALA A 179 -7.15 14.88 6.51
C ALA A 179 -7.07 15.86 7.71
N GLU A 180 -6.34 16.98 7.58
CA GLU A 180 -6.36 18.08 8.58
C GLU A 180 -7.76 18.67 8.77
N VAL A 181 -8.53 18.83 7.68
CA VAL A 181 -9.93 19.28 7.75
C VAL A 181 -10.81 18.24 8.44
N LEU A 182 -10.63 16.95 8.14
CA LEU A 182 -11.39 15.86 8.76
C LEU A 182 -11.08 15.73 10.25
N ALA A 183 -9.83 15.98 10.66
CA ALA A 183 -9.36 15.85 12.03
C ALA A 183 -9.66 17.08 12.92
N ALA A 184 -10.09 18.21 12.36
CA ALA A 184 -10.43 19.41 13.10
C ALA A 184 -11.53 19.16 14.15
N ASP A 185 -11.68 20.04 15.16
CA ASP A 185 -12.62 19.86 16.28
C ASP A 185 -14.09 19.63 15.86
N ASP A 186 -14.50 20.19 14.71
CA ASP A 186 -15.83 20.02 14.10
C ASP A 186 -15.80 19.16 12.82
N GLY A 187 -14.65 18.54 12.53
CA GLY A 187 -14.45 17.62 11.42
C GLY A 187 -15.08 16.24 11.67
N ALA A 188 -15.31 15.50 10.58
CA ALA A 188 -15.98 14.19 10.63
C ALA A 188 -15.17 13.10 11.37
N LEU A 189 -13.86 13.30 11.52
CA LEU A 189 -12.91 12.39 12.15
C LEU A 189 -12.13 13.09 13.28
N ALA A 190 -12.77 14.07 13.94
CA ALA A 190 -12.23 14.77 15.10
C ALA A 190 -11.75 13.77 16.18
N GLY A 191 -10.47 13.86 16.56
CA GLY A 191 -9.87 12.97 17.56
C GLY A 191 -9.59 11.53 17.07
N VAL A 192 -9.81 11.23 15.80
CA VAL A 192 -9.56 9.91 15.21
C VAL A 192 -8.20 9.87 14.50
N ILE A 193 -7.82 10.93 13.79
CA ILE A 193 -6.60 10.96 12.97
C ILE A 193 -5.43 11.54 13.77
N ASP A 194 -4.30 10.85 13.76
CA ASP A 194 -3.01 11.35 14.22
C ASP A 194 -2.20 11.86 13.03
N LEU A 195 -2.08 13.17 12.93
CA LEU A 195 -1.36 13.85 11.85
C LEU A 195 0.13 14.09 12.19
N GLU A 196 0.58 13.70 13.39
CA GLU A 196 2.01 13.69 13.72
C GLU A 196 2.72 12.45 13.20
N ARG A 197 1.96 11.47 12.68
CA ARG A 197 2.46 10.19 12.20
C ARG A 197 1.79 9.83 10.89
N VAL A 198 2.48 10.07 9.77
CA VAL A 198 1.91 9.90 8.43
C VAL A 198 2.76 8.96 7.60
N GLY A 199 2.15 7.87 7.13
CA GLY A 199 2.70 7.00 6.12
C GLY A 199 2.11 7.25 4.74
N ILE A 200 2.80 6.77 3.70
CA ILE A 200 2.26 6.69 2.34
C ILE A 200 2.45 5.29 1.78
N SER A 201 1.45 4.80 1.04
CA SER A 201 1.54 3.55 0.30
C SER A 201 0.95 3.72 -1.08
N GLY A 202 1.39 2.91 -2.04
CA GLY A 202 0.75 2.90 -3.34
C GLY A 202 1.32 1.86 -4.28
N MET A 203 0.57 1.57 -5.34
CA MET A 203 0.93 0.58 -6.35
C MET A 203 1.31 1.24 -7.67
N SER A 204 2.34 0.74 -8.37
CA SER A 204 2.67 1.19 -9.73
C SER A 204 2.96 2.69 -9.78
N ARG A 205 2.17 3.49 -10.52
CA ARG A 205 2.24 4.97 -10.47
C ARG A 205 2.19 5.51 -9.04
N GLY A 206 1.33 4.94 -8.20
CA GLY A 206 1.24 5.28 -6.79
C GLY A 206 2.43 4.82 -5.95
N GLY A 207 3.09 3.72 -6.34
CA GLY A 207 4.36 3.27 -5.75
C GLY A 207 5.48 4.26 -6.06
N THR A 208 5.58 4.70 -7.32
CA THR A 208 6.49 5.78 -7.71
C THR A 208 6.20 7.08 -6.97
N ALA A 209 4.93 7.46 -6.82
CA ALA A 209 4.54 8.64 -6.05
C ALA A 209 4.94 8.52 -4.56
N SER A 210 4.77 7.33 -3.97
CA SER A 210 5.16 7.05 -2.58
C SER A 210 6.64 7.33 -2.35
N LEU A 211 7.51 6.94 -3.30
CA LEU A 211 8.94 7.22 -3.26
C LEU A 211 9.25 8.71 -3.44
N ALA A 212 8.56 9.39 -4.36
CA ALA A 212 8.77 10.81 -4.62
C ALA A 212 8.41 11.68 -3.40
N VAL A 213 7.27 11.41 -2.76
CA VAL A 213 6.79 12.12 -1.56
C VAL A 213 7.71 11.89 -0.35
N THR A 214 8.50 10.81 -0.38
CA THR A 214 9.47 10.49 0.68
C THR A 214 10.92 10.81 0.31
N GLY A 215 11.14 11.53 -0.79
CA GLY A 215 12.43 12.16 -1.09
C GLY A 215 13.14 11.71 -2.35
N ALA A 216 12.66 10.67 -3.05
CA ALA A 216 13.20 10.34 -4.37
C ALA A 216 12.95 11.49 -5.36
N GLN A 217 13.95 11.83 -6.17
CA GLN A 217 13.89 12.96 -7.10
C GLN A 217 13.95 12.49 -8.55
N LEU A 218 13.19 13.13 -9.45
CA LEU A 218 13.19 12.75 -10.87
C LEU A 218 14.58 13.03 -11.47
N ASP A 219 15.14 12.05 -12.18
CA ASP A 219 16.37 12.21 -12.97
C ASP A 219 16.06 11.99 -14.44
N LEU A 220 15.55 13.04 -15.08
CA LEU A 220 15.16 12.97 -16.49
C LEU A 220 16.37 12.90 -17.44
N ASN A 221 17.59 13.22 -16.97
CA ASN A 221 18.80 13.01 -17.75
C ASN A 221 19.16 11.53 -17.83
N ASN A 222 19.14 10.84 -16.69
CA ASN A 222 19.32 9.39 -16.65
C ASN A 222 18.19 8.69 -17.41
N TYR A 223 16.94 9.12 -17.23
CA TYR A 223 15.81 8.57 -17.97
C TYR A 223 15.95 8.76 -19.49
N ALA A 224 16.38 9.93 -19.96
CA ALA A 224 16.67 10.15 -21.38
C ALA A 224 17.76 9.22 -21.94
N ALA A 225 18.80 8.92 -21.14
CA ALA A 225 19.84 7.98 -21.52
C ALA A 225 19.30 6.54 -21.62
N LEU A 226 18.49 6.10 -20.66
CA LEU A 226 17.81 4.80 -20.72
C LEU A 226 16.88 4.69 -21.94
N CYS A 227 16.11 5.74 -22.21
CA CYS A 227 15.21 5.80 -23.36
C CYS A 227 15.92 5.75 -24.71
N ALA A 228 17.18 6.20 -24.79
CA ALA A 228 17.98 6.05 -26.01
C ALA A 228 18.30 4.59 -26.33
N GLU A 229 18.28 3.69 -25.33
CA GLU A 229 18.44 2.25 -25.50
C GLU A 229 17.12 1.52 -25.78
N MET A 230 15.98 2.18 -25.52
CA MET A 230 14.62 1.67 -25.69
C MET A 230 13.75 2.63 -26.52
N PRO A 231 14.11 2.93 -27.78
CA PRO A 231 13.47 4.00 -28.56
C PRO A 231 12.00 3.76 -28.91
N ASP A 232 11.52 2.52 -28.82
CA ASP A 232 10.13 2.14 -29.08
C ASP A 232 9.27 2.08 -27.81
N ASP A 233 9.84 2.41 -26.63
CA ASP A 233 9.08 2.45 -25.38
C ASP A 233 8.11 3.66 -25.38
N PRO A 234 6.79 3.43 -25.20
CA PRO A 234 5.80 4.50 -25.25
C PRO A 234 5.90 5.47 -24.07
N GLY A 235 6.36 5.00 -22.89
CA GLY A 235 6.60 5.85 -21.74
C GLY A 235 7.76 6.81 -21.96
N CYS A 236 8.80 6.38 -22.68
CA CYS A 236 9.89 7.24 -23.12
C CYS A 236 9.42 8.38 -24.03
N ALA A 237 8.60 8.07 -25.04
CA ALA A 237 8.08 9.07 -25.97
C ALA A 237 7.15 10.07 -25.28
N ASP A 238 6.29 9.60 -24.37
CA ASP A 238 5.36 10.47 -23.63
C ASP A 238 6.07 11.40 -22.65
N ILE A 239 6.90 10.86 -21.76
CA ILE A 239 7.57 11.67 -20.72
C ILE A 239 8.54 12.68 -21.34
N LEU A 240 9.42 12.24 -22.24
CA LEU A 240 10.42 13.14 -22.85
C LEU A 240 9.80 14.09 -23.88
N GLY A 241 8.64 13.73 -24.45
CA GLY A 241 7.88 14.57 -25.38
C GLY A 241 7.10 15.70 -24.70
N ASN A 242 6.84 15.59 -23.38
CA ASN A 242 5.98 16.51 -22.63
C ASN A 242 6.70 17.24 -21.48
N LEU A 243 8.03 17.38 -21.55
CA LEU A 243 8.82 18.04 -20.49
C LEU A 243 8.34 19.46 -20.15
N ASP A 244 7.95 20.26 -21.14
CA ASP A 244 7.45 21.63 -20.90
C ASP A 244 6.16 21.62 -20.07
N ALA A 245 5.26 20.66 -20.32
CA ALA A 245 4.02 20.51 -19.55
C ALA A 245 4.30 20.03 -18.11
N MET A 246 5.28 19.15 -17.93
CA MET A 246 5.72 18.72 -16.59
C MET A 246 6.36 19.87 -15.81
N VAL A 247 7.17 20.71 -16.46
CA VAL A 247 7.78 21.92 -15.86
C VAL A 247 6.70 22.89 -15.40
N GLU A 248 5.70 23.15 -16.25
CA GLU A 248 4.55 24.01 -15.90
C GLU A 248 3.78 23.44 -14.71
N LEU A 249 3.45 22.14 -14.73
CA LEU A 249 2.71 21.47 -13.65
C LEU A 249 3.48 21.44 -12.32
N ALA A 250 4.82 21.36 -12.39
CA ALA A 250 5.69 21.42 -11.22
C ALA A 250 5.92 22.85 -10.71
N GLY A 251 5.41 23.88 -11.41
CA GLY A 251 5.64 25.28 -11.07
C GLY A 251 7.10 25.73 -11.24
N LEU A 252 7.82 25.11 -12.18
CA LEU A 252 9.23 25.40 -12.47
C LEU A 252 9.34 26.34 -13.68
N ASP A 253 10.44 27.10 -13.76
CA ASP A 253 10.70 28.02 -14.87
C ASP A 253 11.25 27.32 -16.13
N ALA A 254 11.93 26.19 -15.93
CA ALA A 254 12.59 25.40 -16.98
C ALA A 254 12.87 23.98 -16.47
N VAL A 255 13.22 23.07 -17.40
CA VAL A 255 13.72 21.73 -17.04
C VAL A 255 15.00 21.88 -16.21
N PRO A 256 15.04 21.35 -14.97
CA PRO A 256 16.22 21.41 -14.11
C PRO A 256 17.48 20.78 -14.72
N GLU A 257 18.64 21.36 -14.41
CA GLU A 257 19.93 20.70 -14.64
C GLU A 257 20.20 19.71 -13.50
N GLY A 258 20.19 18.40 -13.80
CA GLY A 258 20.36 17.32 -12.82
C GLY A 258 19.04 16.76 -12.33
N VAL A 259 19.02 16.23 -11.10
CA VAL A 259 17.79 15.80 -10.43
C VAL A 259 16.84 16.98 -10.22
N TRP A 260 15.54 16.72 -10.36
CA TRP A 260 14.50 17.73 -10.16
C TRP A 260 14.37 18.10 -8.68
N PRO A 261 13.88 19.31 -8.35
CA PRO A 261 13.59 19.68 -6.97
C PRO A 261 12.70 18.65 -6.26
N SER A 262 12.93 18.49 -4.96
CA SER A 262 12.18 17.56 -4.13
C SER A 262 10.68 17.85 -4.18
N MET A 263 9.90 16.79 -4.38
CA MET A 263 8.44 16.79 -4.17
C MET A 263 8.06 16.16 -2.84
N ALA A 264 9.02 16.02 -1.92
CA ALA A 264 8.78 15.43 -0.61
C ALA A 264 7.84 16.29 0.23
N ASP A 265 6.89 15.64 0.90
CA ASP A 265 6.08 16.30 1.93
C ASP A 265 6.73 16.05 3.30
N PRO A 266 7.12 17.10 4.03
CA PRO A 266 7.82 16.94 5.31
C PRO A 266 6.97 16.25 6.39
N ARG A 267 5.64 16.19 6.21
CA ARG A 267 4.72 15.49 7.13
C ARG A 267 4.77 13.97 6.97
N VAL A 268 5.29 13.45 5.85
CA VAL A 268 5.36 12.00 5.60
C VAL A 268 6.61 11.41 6.22
N ASP A 269 6.42 10.38 7.03
CA ASP A 269 7.45 9.73 7.84
C ASP A 269 8.01 8.47 7.18
N VAL A 270 7.18 7.72 6.46
CA VAL A 270 7.51 6.37 5.96
C VAL A 270 6.75 6.02 4.68
N ALA A 271 7.34 5.20 3.81
CA ALA A 271 6.70 4.71 2.59
C ALA A 271 6.64 3.17 2.48
N VAL A 272 5.53 2.65 1.97
CA VAL A 272 5.42 1.31 1.40
C VAL A 272 5.15 1.42 -0.11
N ALA A 273 6.18 1.19 -0.92
CA ALA A 273 6.08 1.31 -2.37
C ALA A 273 5.86 -0.08 -3.00
N VAL A 274 4.71 -0.28 -3.65
CA VAL A 274 4.34 -1.57 -4.23
C VAL A 274 4.51 -1.52 -5.75
N VAL A 275 5.31 -2.44 -6.29
CA VAL A 275 5.67 -2.55 -7.72
C VAL A 275 5.81 -1.19 -8.44
N PRO A 276 6.74 -0.30 -8.01
CA PRO A 276 6.87 1.03 -8.60
C PRO A 276 7.08 0.97 -10.13
N ALA A 277 6.40 1.87 -10.87
CA ALA A 277 6.20 1.70 -12.31
C ALA A 277 7.37 2.12 -13.22
N SER A 278 8.44 2.75 -12.71
CA SER A 278 9.40 3.41 -13.58
C SER A 278 10.78 3.61 -12.94
N PRO A 279 11.89 3.46 -13.69
CA PRO A 279 13.24 3.82 -13.28
C PRO A 279 13.50 5.34 -13.35
N ILE A 280 12.44 6.16 -13.27
CA ILE A 280 12.43 7.61 -13.54
C ILE A 280 13.36 8.42 -12.62
N PHE A 281 13.68 7.89 -11.45
CA PHE A 281 14.54 8.53 -10.47
C PHE A 281 16.02 8.29 -10.76
N GLY A 282 16.37 7.16 -11.39
CA GLY A 282 17.75 6.74 -11.56
C GLY A 282 18.54 6.64 -10.24
N PRO A 283 19.83 6.24 -10.30
CA PRO A 283 20.63 6.11 -9.09
C PRO A 283 20.82 7.43 -8.33
N GLU A 284 20.95 8.57 -9.02
CA GLU A 284 21.16 9.87 -8.37
C GLU A 284 19.91 10.37 -7.64
N GLY A 285 18.73 10.15 -8.22
CA GLY A 285 17.45 10.54 -7.64
C GLY A 285 16.98 9.62 -6.53
N GLU A 286 17.18 8.30 -6.66
CA GLU A 286 16.89 7.32 -5.60
C GLU A 286 17.78 7.54 -4.37
N ALA A 287 19.02 7.97 -4.57
CA ALA A 287 19.96 8.29 -3.50
C ALA A 287 19.54 9.51 -2.65
N GLN A 288 18.57 10.33 -3.10
CA GLN A 288 18.06 11.48 -2.36
C GLN A 288 17.03 11.10 -1.30
N MET A 289 16.42 9.91 -1.43
CA MET A 289 15.41 9.44 -0.50
C MET A 289 16.05 9.15 0.87
N ASP A 290 15.47 9.67 1.95
CA ASP A 290 16.04 9.56 3.31
C ASP A 290 15.09 8.96 4.36
N LYS A 291 13.80 8.82 4.04
CA LYS A 291 12.77 8.23 4.92
C LYS A 291 12.81 6.70 4.92
N PRO A 292 12.40 6.02 6.01
CA PRO A 292 12.18 4.58 6.01
C PRO A 292 11.29 4.12 4.87
N VAL A 293 11.65 3.00 4.24
CA VAL A 293 10.90 2.45 3.11
C VAL A 293 10.89 0.94 3.05
N LEU A 294 9.72 0.40 2.75
CA LEU A 294 9.56 -0.98 2.31
C LEU A 294 9.14 -0.97 0.86
N VAL A 295 9.82 -1.77 0.04
CA VAL A 295 9.40 -2.05 -1.33
C VAL A 295 8.84 -3.46 -1.42
N ILE A 296 7.61 -3.58 -1.91
CA ILE A 296 7.00 -4.87 -2.24
C ILE A 296 7.06 -5.02 -3.76
N ALA A 297 7.95 -5.87 -4.25
CA ALA A 297 8.21 -6.05 -5.67
C ALA A 297 7.69 -7.40 -6.19
N ALA A 298 7.51 -7.48 -7.50
CA ALA A 298 7.15 -8.70 -8.22
C ALA A 298 8.30 -9.03 -9.19
N GLU A 299 8.82 -10.26 -9.15
CA GLU A 299 10.05 -10.60 -9.91
C GLU A 299 9.89 -10.44 -11.43
N ALA A 300 8.68 -10.68 -11.97
CA ALA A 300 8.42 -10.57 -13.39
C ALA A 300 8.05 -9.14 -13.86
N ASP A 301 8.12 -8.15 -12.96
CA ASP A 301 7.82 -6.75 -13.24
C ASP A 301 9.11 -5.90 -13.36
N PRO A 302 9.54 -5.53 -14.57
CA PRO A 302 10.92 -5.14 -14.82
C PRO A 302 11.14 -3.62 -14.76
N TYR A 303 10.93 -2.91 -13.64
CA TYR A 303 11.14 -1.44 -13.62
C TYR A 303 11.63 -0.86 -12.29
N TRP A 304 12.30 -1.64 -11.45
CA TRP A 304 12.72 -1.21 -10.11
C TRP A 304 14.14 -1.63 -9.71
N SER A 305 14.88 -0.75 -9.02
CA SER A 305 16.17 -1.03 -8.36
C SER A 305 16.08 -0.69 -6.86
N TYR A 306 16.34 -1.67 -5.99
CA TYR A 306 16.44 -1.42 -4.54
C TYR A 306 17.80 -0.86 -4.12
N ALA A 307 18.84 -1.11 -4.93
CA ALA A 307 20.23 -0.89 -4.54
C ALA A 307 20.54 0.58 -4.30
N ASP A 308 20.00 1.47 -5.14
CA ASP A 308 20.38 2.89 -5.18
C ASP A 308 19.56 3.77 -4.23
N LEU A 309 18.51 3.23 -3.60
CA LEU A 309 17.74 3.91 -2.56
C LEU A 309 18.66 4.43 -1.44
N GLY A 310 18.63 5.75 -1.21
CA GLY A 310 19.45 6.44 -0.22
C GLY A 310 19.04 6.20 1.24
N SER A 311 17.84 5.67 1.45
CA SER A 311 17.28 5.45 2.78
C SER A 311 18.18 4.52 3.61
N ALA A 312 18.49 4.95 4.83
CA ALA A 312 19.25 4.12 5.77
C ALA A 312 18.43 2.94 6.29
N GLN A 313 17.10 3.09 6.35
CA GLN A 313 16.15 2.08 6.82
C GLN A 313 15.30 1.62 5.64
N LYS A 314 15.85 0.71 4.83
CA LYS A 314 15.17 0.19 3.65
C LYS A 314 15.00 -1.31 3.71
N SER A 315 13.84 -1.79 3.29
CA SER A 315 13.53 -3.21 3.14
C SER A 315 12.95 -3.49 1.77
N GLN A 316 13.16 -4.68 1.24
CA GLN A 316 12.52 -5.18 0.04
C GLN A 316 12.04 -6.61 0.26
N VAL A 317 10.80 -6.86 -0.11
CA VAL A 317 10.28 -8.21 -0.35
C VAL A 317 9.98 -8.36 -1.84
N VAL A 318 10.44 -9.44 -2.46
CA VAL A 318 10.15 -9.77 -3.85
C VAL A 318 9.34 -11.06 -3.89
N LEU A 319 8.15 -11.01 -4.48
CA LEU A 319 7.36 -12.21 -4.77
C LEU A 319 7.90 -12.85 -6.06
N LEU A 320 8.49 -14.04 -5.93
CA LEU A 320 9.13 -14.74 -7.04
C LEU A 320 8.12 -15.14 -8.12
N ASN A 321 8.46 -14.85 -9.37
CA ASN A 321 7.67 -15.03 -10.59
C ASN A 321 6.28 -14.35 -10.61
N ALA A 322 5.94 -13.55 -9.59
CA ALA A 322 4.72 -12.79 -9.57
C ALA A 322 4.72 -11.74 -10.69
N GLN A 323 3.53 -11.47 -11.23
CA GLN A 323 3.29 -10.43 -12.22
C GLN A 323 2.97 -9.09 -11.55
N HIS A 324 3.00 -8.01 -12.32
CA HIS A 324 2.72 -6.65 -11.84
C HIS A 324 1.42 -6.54 -11.03
N LEU A 325 0.34 -7.25 -11.45
CA LEU A 325 -0.99 -7.12 -10.85
C LEU A 325 -1.25 -8.04 -9.64
N VAL A 326 -0.22 -8.74 -9.11
CA VAL A 326 -0.35 -9.64 -7.94
C VAL A 326 -0.88 -8.94 -6.68
N HIS A 327 -0.79 -7.61 -6.61
CA HIS A 327 -1.24 -6.81 -5.48
C HIS A 327 -2.70 -6.31 -5.59
N MET A 328 -3.40 -6.58 -6.70
CA MET A 328 -4.82 -6.24 -6.83
C MET A 328 -5.71 -7.20 -6.04
N SER A 329 -6.96 -6.80 -5.73
CA SER A 329 -7.98 -7.71 -5.21
C SER A 329 -8.16 -8.94 -6.12
N ALA A 330 -8.53 -10.08 -5.53
CA ALA A 330 -8.67 -11.33 -6.27
C ALA A 330 -9.97 -11.33 -7.10
N CYS A 331 -10.09 -12.32 -7.98
CA CYS A 331 -11.25 -12.42 -8.87
C CYS A 331 -12.57 -12.71 -8.12
N GLU A 332 -12.53 -13.14 -6.86
CA GLU A 332 -13.71 -13.32 -6.02
C GLU A 332 -14.32 -11.97 -5.61
N GLU A 333 -13.47 -11.00 -5.30
CA GLU A 333 -13.87 -9.62 -5.00
C GLU A 333 -14.14 -8.80 -6.27
N LEU A 334 -13.63 -9.23 -7.42
CA LEU A 334 -13.77 -8.58 -8.73
C LEU A 334 -14.51 -9.47 -9.76
N PRO A 335 -15.76 -9.89 -9.49
CA PRO A 335 -16.45 -10.88 -10.31
C PRO A 335 -16.70 -10.42 -11.76
N ALA A 336 -16.83 -9.11 -11.98
CA ALA A 336 -17.02 -8.56 -13.32
C ALA A 336 -15.80 -8.83 -14.23
N LEU A 337 -14.58 -8.64 -13.71
CA LEU A 337 -13.34 -8.93 -14.44
C LEU A 337 -13.24 -10.41 -14.81
N ALA A 338 -13.56 -11.28 -13.87
CA ALA A 338 -13.61 -12.72 -14.09
C ALA A 338 -14.64 -13.10 -15.16
N ALA A 339 -15.83 -12.50 -15.12
CA ALA A 339 -16.91 -12.77 -16.08
C ALA A 339 -16.56 -12.36 -17.52
N MET A 340 -15.70 -11.35 -17.69
CA MET A 340 -15.19 -10.92 -19.00
C MET A 340 -13.94 -11.67 -19.44
N GLY A 341 -13.43 -12.60 -18.61
CA GLY A 341 -12.21 -13.35 -18.90
C GLY A 341 -10.92 -12.54 -18.70
N MET A 342 -10.98 -11.41 -17.99
CA MET A 342 -9.83 -10.55 -17.67
C MET A 342 -9.06 -11.08 -16.45
N TYR A 343 -8.83 -12.40 -16.40
CA TYR A 343 -8.23 -13.07 -15.24
C TYR A 343 -6.84 -12.55 -14.90
N SER A 344 -6.05 -12.12 -15.88
CA SER A 344 -4.71 -11.55 -15.64
C SER A 344 -4.71 -10.26 -14.80
N VAL A 345 -5.88 -9.67 -14.56
CA VAL A 345 -6.04 -8.47 -13.73
C VAL A 345 -6.30 -8.82 -12.26
N CYS A 346 -6.95 -9.95 -11.98
CA CYS A 346 -7.40 -10.35 -10.64
C CYS A 346 -6.87 -11.72 -10.19
N ALA A 347 -5.96 -12.30 -10.96
CA ALA A 347 -5.28 -13.56 -10.67
C ALA A 347 -3.85 -13.53 -11.22
N ASP A 348 -2.96 -14.23 -10.54
CA ASP A 348 -1.56 -14.41 -10.93
C ASP A 348 -1.32 -15.83 -11.48
N PRO A 349 -0.48 -16.01 -12.51
CA PRO A 349 -0.19 -17.33 -13.08
C PRO A 349 0.60 -18.26 -12.15
N VAL A 350 1.27 -17.72 -11.12
CA VAL A 350 2.11 -18.47 -10.18
C VAL A 350 1.55 -18.42 -8.78
N TRP A 351 1.03 -17.26 -8.37
CA TRP A 351 0.55 -17.03 -7.02
C TRP A 351 -0.93 -17.33 -6.86
N ASP A 352 -1.22 -18.03 -5.78
CA ASP A 352 -2.53 -17.98 -5.16
C ASP A 352 -2.72 -16.57 -4.53
N MET A 353 -3.77 -15.87 -4.92
CA MET A 353 -3.95 -14.45 -4.58
C MET A 353 -4.10 -14.25 -3.07
N ASP A 354 -4.85 -15.14 -2.40
CA ASP A 354 -4.98 -15.14 -0.94
C ASP A 354 -3.61 -15.19 -0.26
N ARG A 355 -2.76 -16.12 -0.70
CA ARG A 355 -1.40 -16.24 -0.15
C ARG A 355 -0.53 -15.02 -0.45
N ALA A 356 -0.68 -14.41 -1.63
CA ALA A 356 0.03 -13.19 -1.96
C ALA A 356 -0.41 -12.04 -1.05
N HIS A 357 -1.71 -11.84 -0.88
CA HIS A 357 -2.30 -10.84 0.01
C HIS A 357 -1.83 -11.01 1.45
N ASP A 358 -1.87 -12.23 1.99
CA ASP A 358 -1.33 -12.56 3.33
C ASP A 358 0.09 -12.03 3.56
N LEU A 359 0.97 -12.18 2.56
CA LEU A 359 2.35 -11.74 2.66
C LEU A 359 2.47 -10.23 2.47
N ILE A 360 1.78 -9.67 1.49
CA ILE A 360 1.71 -8.22 1.25
C ILE A 360 1.26 -7.50 2.52
N ASP A 361 0.13 -7.93 3.07
CA ASP A 361 -0.47 -7.42 4.29
C ASP A 361 0.47 -7.56 5.47
N HIS A 362 1.15 -8.71 5.60
CA HIS A 362 2.12 -8.91 6.67
C HIS A 362 3.28 -7.93 6.64
N PHE A 363 3.93 -7.77 5.48
CA PHE A 363 5.10 -6.90 5.38
C PHE A 363 4.69 -5.44 5.51
N ALA A 364 3.64 -5.00 4.83
CA ALA A 364 3.17 -3.61 4.89
C ALA A 364 2.70 -3.23 6.29
N THR A 365 1.83 -4.03 6.90
CA THR A 365 1.28 -3.75 8.24
C THR A 365 2.37 -3.79 9.30
N ALA A 366 3.23 -4.82 9.30
CA ALA A 366 4.32 -4.89 10.27
C ALA A 366 5.27 -3.69 10.13
N PHE A 367 5.54 -3.25 8.88
CA PHE A 367 6.43 -2.13 8.63
C PHE A 367 5.82 -0.81 9.12
N PHE A 368 4.55 -0.54 8.80
CA PHE A 368 3.88 0.65 9.33
C PHE A 368 3.74 0.62 10.86
N LEU A 369 3.45 -0.53 11.47
CA LEU A 369 3.41 -0.64 12.93
C LEU A 369 4.79 -0.38 13.56
N ALA A 370 5.86 -0.91 12.97
CA ALA A 370 7.22 -0.66 13.46
C ALA A 370 7.59 0.84 13.36
N GLU A 371 7.35 1.48 12.22
CA GLU A 371 7.80 2.85 11.96
C GLU A 371 6.87 3.93 12.57
N LEU A 372 5.55 3.73 12.55
CA LEU A 372 4.58 4.73 13.04
C LEU A 372 4.14 4.47 14.49
N TYR A 373 4.13 3.23 14.96
CA TYR A 373 3.77 2.93 16.35
C TYR A 373 4.99 2.63 17.24
N GLY A 374 6.16 2.39 16.65
CA GLY A 374 7.32 1.88 17.40
C GLY A 374 7.08 0.47 17.94
N ASP A 375 6.23 -0.32 17.27
CA ASP A 375 5.88 -1.68 17.70
C ASP A 375 7.09 -2.62 17.55
N ALA A 376 7.63 -3.05 18.69
CA ALA A 376 8.81 -3.91 18.74
C ALA A 376 8.52 -5.35 18.27
N ASP A 377 7.31 -5.85 18.44
CA ASP A 377 6.93 -7.19 17.97
C ASP A 377 6.76 -7.17 16.45
N ALA A 378 6.23 -6.08 15.89
CA ALA A 378 6.16 -5.86 14.44
C ALA A 378 7.56 -5.76 13.82
N ALA A 379 8.46 -4.99 14.42
CA ALA A 379 9.86 -4.91 14.00
C ALA A 379 10.56 -6.29 14.08
N ALA A 380 10.30 -7.06 15.15
CA ALA A 380 10.87 -8.40 15.30
C ALA A 380 10.36 -9.39 14.24
N ALA A 381 9.11 -9.23 13.76
CA ALA A 381 8.57 -10.04 12.68
C ALA A 381 9.21 -9.76 11.31
N LEU A 382 9.84 -8.57 11.15
CA LEU A 382 10.56 -8.17 9.95
C LEU A 382 12.05 -8.50 9.99
N ALA A 383 12.59 -8.91 11.15
CA ALA A 383 13.98 -9.29 11.26
C ALA A 383 14.32 -10.44 10.29
N PRO A 384 15.52 -10.46 9.66
CA PRO A 384 15.89 -11.47 8.65
C PRO A 384 15.69 -12.92 9.08
N ASP A 385 15.92 -13.23 10.37
CA ASP A 385 15.75 -14.59 10.90
C ASP A 385 14.28 -15.00 11.11
N ALA A 386 13.36 -14.02 11.18
CA ALA A 386 11.92 -14.24 11.26
C ALA A 386 11.27 -14.39 9.87
N VAL A 387 11.92 -13.85 8.83
CA VAL A 387 11.42 -13.88 7.45
C VAL A 387 11.92 -15.11 6.70
N ALA A 388 11.12 -16.18 6.72
CA ALA A 388 11.42 -17.45 6.05
C ALA A 388 10.22 -17.99 5.24
N PHE A 389 9.52 -17.10 4.53
CA PHE A 389 8.37 -17.49 3.73
C PHE A 389 8.78 -18.10 2.37
N PRO A 390 8.18 -19.21 1.95
CA PRO A 390 8.43 -19.77 0.62
C PRO A 390 7.98 -18.81 -0.48
N GLY A 391 8.72 -18.79 -1.59
CA GLY A 391 8.34 -18.04 -2.78
C GLY A 391 8.75 -16.57 -2.76
N ILE A 392 9.43 -16.08 -1.73
CA ILE A 392 9.93 -14.70 -1.71
C ILE A 392 11.46 -14.63 -1.59
N THR A 393 12.03 -13.49 -1.96
CA THR A 393 13.31 -13.02 -1.43
C THR A 393 13.08 -11.80 -0.54
N TYR A 394 13.90 -11.64 0.49
CA TYR A 394 13.82 -10.53 1.42
C TYR A 394 15.22 -9.96 1.68
N GLU A 395 15.33 -8.64 1.61
CA GLU A 395 16.54 -7.88 1.89
C GLU A 395 16.18 -6.69 2.79
N THR A 396 16.97 -6.41 3.81
CA THR A 396 16.71 -5.27 4.70
C THR A 396 17.99 -4.69 5.32
N THR A 397 17.98 -3.38 5.55
CA THR A 397 18.92 -2.66 6.40
C THR A 397 18.25 -2.06 7.64
N ALA A 398 16.93 -2.23 7.78
CA ALA A 398 16.12 -1.60 8.82
C ALA A 398 16.00 -2.46 10.10
N TYR A 399 16.02 -3.80 9.99
CA TYR A 399 15.69 -4.73 11.09
C TYR A 399 16.75 -5.80 11.38
#